data_AF-A0A161H8U5-F1
#
_entry.id   AF-A0A161H8U5-F1
#
_cell.length_a   1.000
_cell.length_b   1.000
_cell.length_c   1.000
_cell.angle_alpha   90.00
_cell.angle_beta   90.00
_cell.angle_gamma   90.00
#
_symmetry.space_group_name_H-M   'P 1'
#
loop_
_entity.id
_entity.type
_entity.pdbx_description
1 polymer ?
#
loop_
_entity_poly.entity_id
_entity_poly.type
_entity_poly.pdbx_seq_one_letter_code
_entity_poly.pdbx_strand_id
1 'polypeptide(L)'
;MDAQAAARLGDEIAHGFGLAAMVAGAVAGALIGAAVVAATVATGGVALAIMAGSIAAGGLSMFQIVKGLSTIFNLPEPTTGALIMGSFNVYINSRNAMRAGEDTSSSCTGLPMNHPIWPFPVLIAEGSATVFINGKPAARLHSKMVCGAHIKSGSPNTFIGGPTVSVAFVLDLEGWMHTGLEALGMLAMGGAAILAAMAGVAALVGFVVIGGTMMAGMALLGDLGDRLGPGYRDLLQGVAGMALLGLGPKMAKIGTAPKPRSVSFKPGYTSEDIAAIPKLSRPNPADYLEASYIDKHLKVFQDEGGAFLFTPDDIANPMYGTFSDTKYVMAKSDLHGVVAEFKKTGDLSILETALGYEPGSFTGKEIYMMNLDNPKVVMPSGNERGANPLWRPGGLTHPGGMREAVLDKVAIPHNNDINFLLANPDVVRIQ
;
A
#
# COMPACT_ATOMS: atom_id res chain seq x y z
N MET A 1 -24.70 15.99 -25.53
CA MET A 1 -25.15 16.91 -24.46
C MET A 1 -26.56 16.52 -24.15
N ASP A 2 -26.70 15.69 -23.13
CA ASP A 2 -27.95 14.99 -22.89
C ASP A 2 -28.96 15.97 -22.30
N ALA A 3 -30.19 15.89 -22.77
CA ALA A 3 -31.26 16.72 -22.26
C ALA A 3 -31.61 16.28 -20.84
N GLN A 4 -31.78 17.24 -19.93
CA GLN A 4 -32.05 16.95 -18.51
C GLN A 4 -33.44 17.46 -18.13
N ALA A 5 -34.07 16.83 -17.14
CA ALA A 5 -35.42 17.18 -16.70
C ALA A 5 -35.54 18.68 -16.42
N ALA A 6 -36.51 19.35 -17.01
CA ALA A 6 -36.71 20.77 -16.83
C ALA A 6 -37.11 21.10 -15.38
N ALA A 7 -36.53 22.14 -14.80
CA ALA A 7 -36.84 22.55 -13.43
C ALA A 7 -38.12 23.38 -13.39
N ARG A 8 -38.90 23.20 -12.33
CA ARG A 8 -40.22 23.83 -12.13
C ARG A 8 -40.36 24.38 -10.72
N LEU A 9 -41.28 25.32 -10.56
CA LEU A 9 -41.67 25.87 -9.25
C LEU A 9 -42.05 24.76 -8.29
N GLY A 10 -41.40 24.71 -7.13
CA GLY A 10 -41.56 23.71 -6.07
C GLY A 10 -40.65 22.49 -6.20
N ASP A 11 -39.84 22.39 -7.27
CA ASP A 11 -38.84 21.33 -7.36
C ASP A 11 -37.76 21.54 -6.28
N GLU A 12 -37.20 20.44 -5.82
CA GLU A 12 -36.31 20.39 -4.66
C GLU A 12 -34.87 20.72 -5.05
N ILE A 13 -34.13 21.30 -4.12
CA ILE A 13 -32.67 21.46 -4.22
C ILE A 13 -31.97 20.63 -3.15
N ALA A 14 -30.77 20.15 -3.44
CA ALA A 14 -29.98 19.36 -2.50
C ALA A 14 -28.50 19.69 -2.57
N HIS A 15 -27.82 19.41 -1.47
CA HIS A 15 -26.39 19.17 -1.48
C HIS A 15 -26.19 17.65 -1.45
N GLY A 16 -25.27 17.16 -2.29
CA GLY A 16 -24.89 15.76 -2.25
C GLY A 16 -24.16 15.39 -0.96
N PHE A 17 -23.85 14.10 -0.81
CA PHE A 17 -22.98 13.60 0.25
C PHE A 17 -21.49 13.75 -0.08
N GLY A 18 -21.16 14.28 -1.26
CA GLY A 18 -19.82 14.25 -1.82
C GLY A 18 -18.79 15.00 -0.98
N LEU A 19 -19.11 16.22 -0.56
CA LEU A 19 -18.23 17.01 0.32
C LEU A 19 -17.90 16.28 1.63
N ALA A 20 -18.91 15.73 2.32
CA ALA A 20 -18.70 15.00 3.56
C ALA A 20 -17.87 13.73 3.36
N ALA A 21 -18.13 12.99 2.28
CA ALA A 21 -17.38 11.79 1.91
C ALA A 21 -15.90 12.11 1.66
N MET A 22 -15.61 13.18 0.92
CA MET A 22 -14.25 13.64 0.67
C MET A 22 -13.52 14.05 1.95
N VAL A 23 -14.19 14.75 2.88
CA VAL A 23 -13.58 15.12 4.18
C VAL A 23 -13.25 13.87 4.99
N ALA A 24 -14.19 12.93 5.10
CA ALA A 24 -13.95 11.67 5.79
C ALA A 24 -12.79 10.88 5.16
N GLY A 25 -12.77 10.80 3.82
CA GLY A 25 -11.69 10.17 3.06
C GLY A 25 -10.34 10.88 3.25
N ALA A 26 -10.32 12.20 3.30
CA ALA A 26 -9.11 12.99 3.51
C ALA A 26 -8.56 12.81 4.93
N VAL A 27 -9.41 12.75 5.95
CA VAL A 27 -9.00 12.45 7.34
C VAL A 27 -8.40 11.05 7.42
N ALA A 28 -9.06 10.04 6.84
CA ALA A 28 -8.54 8.68 6.78
C ALA A 28 -7.19 8.62 6.03
N GLY A 29 -7.12 9.31 4.89
CA GLY A 29 -5.90 9.45 4.09
C GLY A 29 -4.76 10.10 4.87
N ALA A 30 -5.02 11.16 5.63
CA ALA A 30 -4.02 11.84 6.46
C ALA A 30 -3.50 10.95 7.59
N LEU A 31 -4.37 10.22 8.30
CA LEU A 31 -3.98 9.30 9.37
C LEU A 31 -3.08 8.17 8.85
N ILE A 32 -3.47 7.55 7.74
CA ILE A 32 -2.70 6.47 7.12
C ILE A 32 -1.41 7.04 6.52
N GLY A 33 -1.46 8.21 5.89
CA GLY A 33 -0.32 8.93 5.39
C GLY A 33 0.73 9.22 6.47
N ALA A 34 0.30 9.68 7.64
CA ALA A 34 1.18 9.89 8.78
C ALA A 34 1.88 8.58 9.21
N ALA A 35 1.17 7.45 9.23
CA ALA A 35 1.77 6.14 9.52
C ALA A 35 2.80 5.71 8.46
N VAL A 36 2.54 5.97 7.18
CA VAL A 36 3.48 5.70 6.08
C VAL A 36 4.72 6.60 6.19
N VAL A 37 4.55 7.89 6.46
CA VAL A 37 5.66 8.84 6.65
C VAL A 37 6.52 8.43 7.86
N ALA A 38 5.89 8.08 8.99
CA ALA A 38 6.59 7.60 10.19
C ALA A 38 7.39 6.31 9.90
N ALA A 39 6.81 5.37 9.13
CA ALA A 39 7.53 4.20 8.66
C ALA A 39 8.70 4.57 7.72
N THR A 40 8.59 5.66 6.94
CA THR A 40 9.61 6.07 5.98
C THR A 40 10.82 6.76 6.62
N VAL A 41 10.64 7.51 7.70
CA VAL A 41 11.76 8.07 8.48
C VAL A 41 12.70 6.95 8.96
N ALA A 42 12.16 5.74 9.18
CA ALA A 42 12.95 4.58 9.54
C ALA A 42 13.67 3.89 8.35
N THR A 43 13.26 4.16 7.09
CA THR A 43 13.67 3.41 5.88
C THR A 43 14.44 4.23 4.84
N GLY A 44 14.74 5.51 5.12
CA GLY A 44 15.59 6.33 4.24
C GLY A 44 14.92 6.83 2.96
N GLY A 45 13.59 6.97 2.93
CA GLY A 45 12.87 7.70 1.87
C GLY A 45 12.30 6.85 0.73
N VAL A 46 12.81 5.62 0.51
CA VAL A 46 12.40 4.76 -0.63
C VAL A 46 10.92 4.33 -0.55
N ALA A 47 10.41 4.10 0.67
CA ALA A 47 9.02 3.70 0.87
C ALA A 47 8.01 4.83 0.53
N LEU A 48 8.39 6.10 0.71
CA LEU A 48 7.57 7.26 0.38
C LEU A 48 7.47 7.46 -1.12
N ALA A 49 8.60 7.26 -1.82
CA ALA A 49 8.69 7.38 -3.26
C ALA A 49 7.74 6.40 -3.98
N ILE A 50 7.59 5.18 -3.48
CA ILE A 50 6.71 4.16 -4.08
C ILE A 50 5.23 4.38 -3.75
N MET A 51 4.92 5.05 -2.64
CA MET A 51 3.58 5.03 -2.03
C MET A 51 2.89 6.39 -1.92
N ALA A 52 3.51 7.50 -2.36
CA ALA A 52 2.94 8.84 -2.17
C ALA A 52 1.60 9.10 -2.90
N GLY A 53 1.22 8.27 -3.87
CA GLY A 53 -0.12 8.31 -4.49
C GLY A 53 -1.27 7.95 -3.55
N SER A 54 -0.99 7.25 -2.45
CA SER A 54 -2.03 6.70 -1.55
C SER A 54 -2.81 7.80 -0.81
N ILE A 55 -2.12 8.86 -0.35
CA ILE A 55 -2.67 9.82 0.63
C ILE A 55 -3.79 10.67 0.03
N ALA A 56 -3.60 11.17 -1.20
CA ALA A 56 -4.63 11.93 -1.90
C ALA A 56 -5.75 11.04 -2.47
N ALA A 57 -5.42 9.79 -2.82
CA ALA A 57 -6.40 8.82 -3.26
C ALA A 57 -7.47 8.56 -2.19
N GLY A 58 -7.17 8.65 -0.89
CA GLY A 58 -8.15 8.46 0.18
C GLY A 58 -9.36 9.40 0.14
N GLY A 59 -9.13 10.69 -0.11
CA GLY A 59 -10.21 11.68 -0.22
C GLY A 59 -11.16 11.40 -1.38
N LEU A 60 -10.61 11.16 -2.56
CA LEU A 60 -11.39 10.88 -3.78
C LEU A 60 -11.99 9.47 -3.79
N SER A 61 -11.35 8.50 -3.15
CA SER A 61 -11.84 7.12 -3.09
C SER A 61 -13.15 7.02 -2.31
N MET A 62 -13.25 7.70 -1.16
CA MET A 62 -14.49 7.71 -0.39
C MET A 62 -15.61 8.44 -1.13
N PHE A 63 -15.29 9.53 -1.82
CA PHE A 63 -16.22 10.21 -2.72
C PHE A 63 -16.74 9.28 -3.82
N GLN A 64 -15.85 8.56 -4.52
CA GLN A 64 -16.20 7.59 -5.55
C GLN A 64 -17.08 6.45 -5.01
N ILE A 65 -16.80 5.94 -3.80
CA ILE A 65 -17.65 4.93 -3.15
C ILE A 65 -19.07 5.48 -2.96
N VAL A 66 -19.20 6.67 -2.36
CA VAL A 66 -20.52 7.26 -2.09
C VAL A 66 -21.25 7.59 -3.38
N LYS A 67 -20.57 8.18 -4.37
CA LYS A 67 -21.13 8.45 -5.70
C LYS A 67 -21.60 7.17 -6.39
N GLY A 68 -20.80 6.10 -6.33
CA GLY A 68 -21.13 4.80 -6.89
C GLY A 68 -22.35 4.17 -6.22
N LEU A 69 -22.38 4.13 -4.88
CA LEU A 69 -23.53 3.62 -4.12
C LEU A 69 -24.80 4.44 -4.36
N SER A 70 -24.70 5.77 -4.35
CA SER A 70 -25.83 6.66 -4.64
C SER A 70 -26.40 6.41 -6.03
N THR A 71 -25.55 6.17 -7.02
CA THR A 71 -25.99 5.87 -8.38
C THR A 71 -26.62 4.47 -8.49
N ILE A 72 -25.98 3.45 -7.93
CA ILE A 72 -26.42 2.04 -8.02
C ILE A 72 -27.77 1.83 -7.31
N PHE A 73 -27.90 2.39 -6.11
CA PHE A 73 -29.09 2.21 -5.27
C PHE A 73 -30.09 3.35 -5.36
N ASN A 74 -29.85 4.34 -6.23
CA ASN A 74 -30.65 5.55 -6.36
C ASN A 74 -30.95 6.19 -5.00
N LEU A 75 -29.91 6.34 -4.18
CA LEU A 75 -30.06 6.80 -2.80
C LEU A 75 -30.61 8.23 -2.76
N PRO A 76 -31.61 8.52 -1.92
CA PRO A 76 -32.19 9.84 -1.85
C PRO A 76 -31.19 10.85 -1.28
N GLU A 77 -30.90 11.91 -2.03
CA GLU A 77 -30.18 13.07 -1.51
C GLU A 77 -31.06 13.84 -0.51
N PRO A 78 -30.49 14.42 0.55
CA PRO A 78 -31.26 15.18 1.52
C PRO A 78 -31.74 16.49 0.89
N THR A 79 -33.06 16.71 0.88
CA THR A 79 -33.63 17.97 0.42
C THR A 79 -33.20 19.11 1.35
N THR A 80 -32.65 20.17 0.76
CA THR A 80 -32.15 21.35 1.49
C THR A 80 -33.01 22.59 1.27
N GLY A 81 -33.96 22.54 0.33
CA GLY A 81 -34.87 23.63 0.03
C GLY A 81 -35.74 23.30 -1.18
N ALA A 82 -36.61 24.24 -1.55
CA ALA A 82 -37.45 24.13 -2.73
C ALA A 82 -37.50 25.46 -3.49
N LEU A 83 -37.68 25.38 -4.81
CA LEU A 83 -37.82 26.51 -5.70
C LEU A 83 -39.17 27.22 -5.47
N ILE A 84 -39.17 28.55 -5.30
CA ILE A 84 -40.39 29.30 -4.91
C ILE A 84 -40.79 30.43 -5.86
N MET A 85 -39.95 30.76 -6.83
CA MET A 85 -40.23 31.83 -7.78
C MET A 85 -39.87 31.32 -9.17
N GLY A 86 -40.78 31.40 -10.13
CA GLY A 86 -40.56 30.93 -11.51
C GLY A 86 -41.12 31.91 -12.53
N SER A 87 -41.00 31.58 -13.82
CA SER A 87 -41.58 32.34 -14.93
C SER A 87 -43.07 32.63 -14.73
N PHE A 88 -43.50 33.84 -15.02
CA PHE A 88 -44.90 34.26 -14.86
C PHE A 88 -45.82 33.77 -15.99
N ASN A 89 -45.29 33.28 -17.11
CA ASN A 89 -46.08 32.92 -18.30
C ASN A 89 -45.60 31.66 -19.04
N VAL A 90 -44.47 31.07 -18.65
CA VAL A 90 -44.00 29.79 -19.19
C VAL A 90 -44.16 28.72 -18.13
N TYR A 91 -44.91 27.68 -18.47
CA TYR A 91 -45.24 26.59 -17.57
C TYR A 91 -44.75 25.26 -18.15
N ILE A 92 -44.25 24.39 -17.27
CA ILE A 92 -43.89 23.02 -17.59
C ILE A 92 -44.66 22.12 -16.63
N ASN A 93 -45.52 21.26 -17.18
CA ASN A 93 -46.48 20.45 -16.41
C ASN A 93 -47.30 21.31 -15.42
N SER A 94 -47.84 22.44 -15.91
CA SER A 94 -48.67 23.37 -15.12
C SER A 94 -47.98 24.02 -13.92
N ARG A 95 -46.65 23.93 -13.83
CA ARG A 95 -45.83 24.60 -12.82
C ARG A 95 -44.90 25.58 -13.52
N ASN A 96 -44.67 26.75 -12.93
CA ASN A 96 -43.85 27.80 -13.54
C ASN A 96 -42.46 27.26 -13.86
N ALA A 97 -41.96 27.53 -15.06
CA ALA A 97 -40.64 27.11 -15.48
C ALA A 97 -39.55 27.96 -14.82
N MET A 98 -38.39 27.38 -14.54
CA MET A 98 -37.33 28.01 -13.75
C MET A 98 -36.22 28.60 -14.64
N ARG A 99 -35.68 29.75 -14.23
CA ARG A 99 -34.69 30.56 -14.96
C ARG A 99 -33.46 30.85 -14.12
N ALA A 100 -32.29 30.61 -14.69
CA ALA A 100 -31.04 31.01 -14.09
C ALA A 100 -30.88 32.54 -14.07
N GLY A 101 -30.32 33.07 -12.98
CA GLY A 101 -30.06 34.50 -12.81
C GLY A 101 -31.30 35.34 -12.49
N GLU A 102 -32.43 34.70 -12.23
CA GLU A 102 -33.66 35.39 -11.85
C GLU A 102 -34.44 34.66 -10.75
N ASP A 103 -34.64 33.36 -10.90
CA ASP A 103 -35.51 32.59 -10.02
C ASP A 103 -34.75 31.99 -8.80
N THR A 104 -35.46 31.72 -7.70
CA THR A 104 -34.82 31.40 -6.41
C THR A 104 -35.46 30.21 -5.67
N SER A 105 -34.71 29.58 -4.76
CA SER A 105 -35.26 28.78 -3.66
C SER A 105 -35.68 29.66 -2.49
N SER A 106 -36.47 29.11 -1.55
CA SER A 106 -36.87 29.80 -0.30
C SER A 106 -35.73 29.94 0.70
N SER A 107 -34.89 28.92 0.76
CA SER A 107 -33.80 28.76 1.71
C SER A 107 -32.85 27.67 1.20
N CYS A 108 -31.75 27.48 1.93
CA CYS A 108 -30.94 26.28 1.81
C CYS A 108 -30.43 25.84 3.19
N THR A 109 -30.87 24.67 3.65
CA THR A 109 -30.42 24.00 4.89
C THR A 109 -29.33 22.98 4.57
N GLY A 110 -28.25 23.42 3.91
CA GLY A 110 -27.12 22.55 3.60
C GLY A 110 -26.54 21.88 4.85
N LEU A 111 -25.94 20.70 4.68
CA LEU A 111 -25.14 20.07 5.74
C LEU A 111 -24.07 21.05 6.26
N PRO A 112 -23.67 20.99 7.55
CA PRO A 112 -22.78 21.98 8.19
C PRO A 112 -21.45 22.23 7.47
N MET A 113 -21.02 21.35 6.58
CA MET A 113 -19.78 21.47 5.83
C MET A 113 -19.90 22.30 4.55
N ASN A 114 -21.10 22.46 3.98
CA ASN A 114 -21.29 23.26 2.77
C ASN A 114 -21.39 24.74 3.12
N HIS A 115 -22.39 25.12 3.90
CA HIS A 115 -22.54 26.47 4.42
C HIS A 115 -23.45 26.42 5.65
N PRO A 116 -23.40 27.43 6.55
CA PRO A 116 -24.41 27.56 7.61
C PRO A 116 -25.81 27.65 7.00
N ILE A 117 -26.86 27.45 7.79
CA ILE A 117 -28.24 27.57 7.31
C ILE A 117 -28.45 28.94 6.65
N TRP A 118 -28.96 28.95 5.42
CA TRP A 118 -29.32 30.17 4.70
C TRP A 118 -30.84 30.31 4.71
N PRO A 119 -31.43 31.05 5.67
CA PRO A 119 -32.88 31.20 5.82
C PRO A 119 -33.47 32.26 4.88
N PHE A 120 -32.84 32.50 3.73
CA PHE A 120 -33.21 33.55 2.77
C PHE A 120 -33.17 33.01 1.34
N PRO A 121 -33.82 33.69 0.37
CA PRO A 121 -33.88 33.21 -1.00
C PRO A 121 -32.50 33.00 -1.63
N VAL A 122 -32.32 31.85 -2.27
CA VAL A 122 -31.05 31.50 -2.94
C VAL A 122 -31.27 31.47 -4.44
N LEU A 123 -30.48 32.24 -5.18
CA LEU A 123 -30.59 32.39 -6.63
C LEU A 123 -30.13 31.15 -7.40
N ILE A 124 -30.86 30.76 -8.45
CA ILE A 124 -30.37 29.78 -9.44
C ILE A 124 -29.24 30.43 -10.23
N ALA A 125 -28.05 29.85 -10.20
CA ALA A 125 -26.87 30.41 -10.86
C ALA A 125 -26.64 29.83 -12.26
N GLU A 126 -27.15 28.63 -12.55
CA GLU A 126 -26.86 27.91 -13.78
C GLU A 126 -28.11 27.54 -14.59
N GLY A 127 -27.95 27.47 -15.91
CA GLY A 127 -29.02 27.10 -16.83
C GLY A 127 -28.51 26.70 -18.20
N SER A 128 -29.40 26.64 -19.20
CA SER A 128 -29.05 26.26 -20.58
C SER A 128 -28.45 27.42 -21.36
N ALA A 129 -27.31 27.18 -22.00
CA ALA A 129 -26.71 28.13 -22.92
C ALA A 129 -27.51 28.31 -24.22
N THR A 130 -28.43 27.39 -24.53
CA THR A 130 -29.15 27.36 -25.83
C THR A 130 -30.66 27.46 -25.69
N VAL A 131 -31.22 27.19 -24.50
CA VAL A 131 -32.65 27.26 -24.25
C VAL A 131 -32.92 28.38 -23.25
N PHE A 132 -33.76 29.32 -23.66
CA PHE A 132 -34.07 30.51 -22.89
C PHE A 132 -35.56 30.59 -22.57
N ILE A 133 -35.88 31.02 -21.35
CA ILE A 133 -37.23 31.27 -20.87
C ILE A 133 -37.27 32.73 -20.41
N ASN A 134 -38.13 33.53 -21.04
CA ASN A 134 -38.18 34.99 -20.85
C ASN A 134 -36.81 35.68 -21.04
N GLY A 135 -36.00 35.19 -21.98
CA GLY A 135 -34.66 35.73 -22.27
C GLY A 135 -33.57 35.32 -21.27
N LYS A 136 -33.87 34.46 -20.29
CA LYS A 136 -32.89 33.91 -19.32
C LYS A 136 -32.61 32.44 -19.59
N PRO A 137 -31.39 31.94 -19.31
CA PRO A 137 -31.07 30.52 -19.42
C PRO A 137 -32.06 29.66 -18.63
N ALA A 138 -32.60 28.62 -19.28
CA ALA A 138 -33.58 27.75 -18.63
C ALA A 138 -32.89 26.80 -17.65
N ALA A 139 -33.36 26.77 -16.41
CA ALA A 139 -32.84 25.88 -15.37
C ALA A 139 -33.40 24.46 -15.55
N ARG A 140 -32.57 23.47 -15.22
CA ARG A 140 -32.89 22.04 -15.34
C ARG A 140 -32.28 21.28 -14.17
N LEU A 141 -32.53 19.97 -14.10
CA LEU A 141 -31.88 19.05 -13.18
C LEU A 141 -30.37 19.36 -13.11
N HIS A 142 -29.77 19.21 -11.94
CA HIS A 142 -28.36 19.48 -11.66
C HIS A 142 -27.89 20.93 -11.85
N SER A 143 -28.72 21.87 -12.32
CA SER A 143 -28.34 23.29 -12.37
C SER A 143 -28.06 23.79 -10.95
N LYS A 144 -26.93 24.46 -10.76
CA LYS A 144 -26.52 24.93 -9.42
C LYS A 144 -27.16 26.25 -9.03
N MET A 145 -27.39 26.36 -7.73
CA MET A 145 -27.71 27.58 -6.99
C MET A 145 -26.43 28.34 -6.65
N VAL A 146 -26.51 29.62 -6.29
CA VAL A 146 -25.32 30.41 -5.86
C VAL A 146 -24.63 29.83 -4.62
N CYS A 147 -25.34 29.05 -3.80
CA CYS A 147 -24.79 28.36 -2.63
C CYS A 147 -24.10 27.02 -2.94
N GLY A 148 -24.08 26.58 -4.21
CA GLY A 148 -23.54 25.30 -4.64
C GLY A 148 -24.53 24.12 -4.65
N ALA A 149 -25.68 24.23 -3.99
CA ALA A 149 -26.74 23.22 -4.08
C ALA A 149 -27.21 23.07 -5.53
N HIS A 150 -27.64 21.87 -5.92
CA HIS A 150 -28.18 21.61 -7.26
C HIS A 150 -29.68 21.31 -7.22
N ILE A 151 -30.37 21.58 -8.33
CA ILE A 151 -31.76 21.16 -8.52
C ILE A 151 -31.82 19.63 -8.63
N LYS A 152 -32.50 19.00 -7.67
CA LYS A 152 -32.56 17.54 -7.48
C LYS A 152 -33.78 16.88 -8.12
N SER A 153 -34.89 17.61 -8.28
CA SER A 153 -36.09 17.10 -8.95
C SER A 153 -36.49 17.97 -10.15
N GLY A 154 -37.22 17.39 -11.08
CA GLY A 154 -37.56 18.03 -12.35
C GLY A 154 -38.77 17.40 -13.02
N SER A 155 -39.08 17.88 -14.22
CA SER A 155 -40.15 17.34 -15.05
C SER A 155 -39.92 15.86 -15.43
N PRO A 156 -40.96 15.00 -15.36
CA PRO A 156 -40.84 13.60 -15.75
C PRO A 156 -40.79 13.40 -17.27
N ASN A 157 -41.17 14.41 -18.07
CA ASN A 157 -41.38 14.26 -19.50
C ASN A 157 -40.95 15.46 -20.36
N THR A 158 -40.45 16.53 -19.75
CA THR A 158 -39.92 17.69 -20.46
C THR A 158 -38.45 17.83 -20.14
N PHE A 159 -37.62 17.79 -21.17
CA PHE A 159 -36.17 17.81 -21.04
C PHE A 159 -35.58 19.02 -21.76
N ILE A 160 -34.61 19.68 -21.13
CA ILE A 160 -33.90 20.84 -21.66
C ILE A 160 -32.46 20.43 -21.94
N GLY A 161 -32.02 20.62 -23.18
CA GLY A 161 -30.64 20.34 -23.61
C GLY A 161 -29.73 21.56 -23.56
N GLY A 162 -28.55 21.38 -24.14
CA GLY A 162 -27.53 22.43 -24.32
C GLY A 162 -26.48 22.49 -23.21
N PRO A 163 -25.35 23.19 -23.46
CA PRO A 163 -24.34 23.52 -22.44
C PRO A 163 -24.91 24.17 -21.20
N THR A 164 -24.27 23.91 -20.07
CA THR A 164 -24.50 24.67 -18.85
C THR A 164 -23.77 25.99 -18.97
N VAL A 165 -24.47 27.09 -18.67
CA VAL A 165 -23.88 28.41 -18.49
C VAL A 165 -24.17 28.89 -17.08
N SER A 166 -23.14 29.42 -16.41
CA SER A 166 -23.28 30.06 -15.11
C SER A 166 -23.47 31.56 -15.34
N VAL A 167 -24.60 32.10 -14.87
CA VAL A 167 -24.95 33.53 -14.94
C VAL A 167 -24.77 34.26 -13.61
N ALA A 168 -24.39 33.53 -12.56
CA ALA A 168 -23.97 34.05 -11.27
C ALA A 168 -22.83 33.19 -10.72
N PHE A 169 -22.10 33.73 -9.73
CA PHE A 169 -21.09 32.97 -9.02
C PHE A 169 -21.71 31.78 -8.25
N VAL A 170 -21.06 30.63 -8.32
CA VAL A 170 -21.45 29.41 -7.60
C VAL A 170 -20.41 29.13 -6.53
N LEU A 171 -20.83 29.11 -5.26
CA LEU A 171 -20.00 28.61 -4.16
C LEU A 171 -19.92 27.08 -4.20
N ASP A 172 -19.19 26.55 -5.19
CA ASP A 172 -19.11 25.11 -5.49
C ASP A 172 -18.04 24.40 -4.65
N LEU A 173 -18.21 24.40 -3.32
CA LEU A 173 -17.23 23.82 -2.40
C LEU A 173 -16.95 22.34 -2.69
N GLU A 174 -17.96 21.57 -3.09
CA GLU A 174 -17.77 20.17 -3.48
C GLU A 174 -16.87 20.07 -4.71
N GLY A 175 -17.18 20.79 -5.81
CA GLY A 175 -16.34 20.77 -7.01
C GLY A 175 -14.92 21.31 -6.77
N TRP A 176 -14.79 22.34 -5.94
CA TRP A 176 -13.49 22.90 -5.58
C TRP A 176 -12.65 21.93 -4.75
N MET A 177 -13.26 21.22 -3.80
CA MET A 177 -12.55 20.24 -2.99
C MET A 177 -12.16 19.01 -3.81
N HIS A 178 -13.01 18.55 -4.72
CA HIS A 178 -12.68 17.49 -5.66
C HIS A 178 -11.44 17.86 -6.49
N THR A 179 -11.50 19.02 -7.14
CA THR A 179 -10.38 19.53 -7.96
C THR A 179 -9.12 19.75 -7.13
N GLY A 180 -9.26 20.26 -5.91
CA GLY A 180 -8.15 20.47 -4.98
C GLY A 180 -7.48 19.17 -4.55
N LEU A 181 -8.25 18.13 -4.23
CA LEU A 181 -7.74 16.80 -3.88
C LEU A 181 -7.07 16.11 -5.07
N GLU A 182 -7.62 16.25 -6.28
CA GLU A 182 -6.98 15.76 -7.51
C GLU A 182 -5.63 16.45 -7.74
N ALA A 183 -5.58 17.78 -7.61
CA ALA A 183 -4.34 18.54 -7.75
C ALA A 183 -3.30 18.14 -6.69
N LEU A 184 -3.71 17.96 -5.43
CA LEU A 184 -2.84 17.47 -4.37
C LEU A 184 -2.33 16.06 -4.66
N GLY A 185 -3.16 15.18 -5.23
CA GLY A 185 -2.74 13.85 -5.64
C GLY A 185 -1.73 13.84 -6.76
N MET A 186 -1.93 14.68 -7.78
CA MET A 186 -0.97 14.83 -8.87
C MET A 186 0.36 15.42 -8.37
N LEU A 187 0.32 16.42 -7.48
CA LEU A 187 1.52 16.99 -6.86
C LEU A 187 2.25 15.97 -6.00
N ALA A 188 1.52 15.18 -5.20
CA ALA A 188 2.10 14.11 -4.39
C ALA A 188 2.77 13.05 -5.28
N MET A 189 2.14 12.64 -6.37
CA MET A 189 2.71 11.70 -7.35
C MET A 189 3.96 12.26 -8.04
N GLY A 190 3.93 13.54 -8.44
CA GLY A 190 5.10 14.22 -9.02
C GLY A 190 6.26 14.31 -8.04
N GLY A 191 5.99 14.68 -6.79
CA GLY A 191 6.98 14.69 -5.71
C GLY A 191 7.55 13.29 -5.44
N ALA A 192 6.70 12.26 -5.44
CA ALA A 192 7.12 10.87 -5.30
C ALA A 192 8.09 10.43 -6.39
N ALA A 193 7.80 10.78 -7.65
CA ALA A 193 8.64 10.48 -8.80
C ALA A 193 10.01 11.16 -8.69
N ILE A 194 10.06 12.43 -8.26
CA ILE A 194 11.31 13.17 -8.04
C ILE A 194 12.13 12.49 -6.93
N LEU A 195 11.50 12.14 -5.80
CA LEU A 195 12.17 11.43 -4.71
C LEU A 195 12.68 10.06 -5.15
N ALA A 196 11.91 9.32 -5.95
CA ALA A 196 12.32 8.04 -6.53
C ALA A 196 13.57 8.20 -7.41
N ALA A 197 13.59 9.23 -8.27
CA ALA A 197 14.73 9.54 -9.12
C ALA A 197 15.97 9.91 -8.31
N MET A 198 15.83 10.73 -7.26
CA MET A 198 16.92 11.09 -6.35
C MET A 198 17.46 9.88 -5.58
N ALA A 199 16.61 8.90 -5.25
CA ALA A 199 17.01 7.67 -4.57
C ALA A 199 17.75 6.66 -5.48
N GLY A 200 17.70 6.86 -6.80
CA GLY A 200 18.45 6.08 -7.79
C GLY A 200 17.56 5.35 -8.80
N VAL A 201 18.19 4.84 -9.87
CA VAL A 201 17.49 4.26 -11.03
C VAL A 201 16.58 3.09 -10.64
N ALA A 202 17.02 2.21 -9.73
CA ALA A 202 16.21 1.09 -9.27
C ALA A 202 14.92 1.53 -8.58
N ALA A 203 14.98 2.58 -7.75
CA ALA A 203 13.80 3.13 -7.06
C ALA A 203 12.84 3.80 -8.05
N LEU A 204 13.36 4.52 -9.05
CA LEU A 204 12.56 5.12 -10.10
C LEU A 204 11.86 4.07 -10.99
N VAL A 205 12.56 3.02 -11.40
CA VAL A 205 11.95 1.91 -12.15
C VAL A 205 10.86 1.23 -11.33
N GLY A 206 11.11 0.96 -10.04
CA GLY A 206 10.12 0.42 -9.13
C GLY A 206 8.87 1.29 -9.04
N PHE A 207 9.05 2.61 -8.87
CA PHE A 207 7.95 3.58 -8.87
C PHE A 207 7.13 3.54 -10.16
N VAL A 208 7.77 3.58 -11.33
CA VAL A 208 7.08 3.58 -12.63
C VAL A 208 6.32 2.28 -12.85
N VAL A 209 6.91 1.12 -12.54
CA VAL A 209 6.26 -0.19 -12.70
C VAL A 209 5.07 -0.33 -11.75
N ILE A 210 5.24 0.02 -10.48
CA ILE A 210 4.16 -0.07 -9.49
C ILE A 210 3.04 0.92 -9.82
N GLY A 211 3.39 2.18 -10.08
CA GLY A 211 2.41 3.20 -10.49
C GLY A 211 1.67 2.83 -11.77
N GLY A 212 2.40 2.33 -12.78
CA GLY A 212 1.82 1.85 -14.04
C GLY A 212 0.87 0.68 -13.86
N THR A 213 1.24 -0.32 -13.05
CA THR A 213 0.37 -1.48 -12.76
C THR A 213 -0.88 -1.08 -11.97
N MET A 214 -0.74 -0.16 -11.00
CA MET A 214 -1.89 0.40 -10.27
C MET A 214 -2.85 1.14 -11.21
N MET A 215 -2.34 2.03 -12.07
CA MET A 215 -3.18 2.75 -13.03
C MET A 215 -3.87 1.80 -14.02
N ALA A 216 -3.17 0.79 -14.54
CA ALA A 216 -3.74 -0.21 -15.42
C ALA A 216 -4.83 -1.04 -14.72
N GLY A 217 -4.60 -1.44 -13.47
CA GLY A 217 -5.59 -2.14 -12.64
C GLY A 217 -6.84 -1.31 -12.38
N MET A 218 -6.69 -0.01 -12.07
CA MET A 218 -7.83 0.90 -11.89
C MET A 218 -8.61 1.12 -13.19
N ALA A 219 -7.93 1.23 -14.33
CA ALA A 219 -8.58 1.33 -15.63
C ALA A 219 -9.41 0.08 -15.95
N LEU A 220 -8.87 -1.11 -15.67
CA LEU A 220 -9.58 -2.38 -15.83
C LEU A 220 -10.81 -2.48 -14.92
N LEU A 221 -10.69 -2.06 -13.65
CA LEU A 221 -11.83 -1.99 -12.73
C LEU A 221 -12.90 -1.01 -13.22
N GLY A 222 -12.49 0.09 -13.85
CA GLY A 222 -13.39 1.05 -14.46
C GLY A 222 -14.17 0.46 -15.64
N ASP A 223 -13.48 -0.20 -16.58
CA ASP A 223 -14.13 -0.88 -17.72
C ASP A 223 -15.07 -2.01 -17.25
N LEU A 224 -14.66 -2.79 -16.25
CA LEU A 224 -15.52 -3.79 -15.63
C LEU A 224 -16.76 -3.14 -14.99
N GLY A 225 -16.57 -2.04 -14.28
CA GLY A 225 -17.66 -1.29 -13.66
C GLY A 225 -18.64 -0.74 -14.69
N ASP A 226 -18.15 -0.14 -15.77
CA ASP A 226 -18.99 0.39 -16.85
C ASP A 226 -19.86 -0.72 -17.50
N ARG A 227 -19.33 -1.96 -17.58
CA ARG A 227 -20.08 -3.12 -18.07
C ARG A 227 -21.17 -3.61 -17.11
N LEU A 228 -20.98 -3.43 -15.79
CA LEU A 228 -21.98 -3.81 -14.78
C LEU A 228 -23.14 -2.81 -14.69
N GLY A 229 -22.89 -1.55 -15.06
CA GLY A 229 -23.89 -0.51 -15.18
C GLY A 229 -23.50 0.79 -14.49
N PRO A 230 -24.41 1.79 -14.50
CA PRO A 230 -24.15 3.10 -13.92
C PRO A 230 -23.71 3.02 -12.45
N GLY A 231 -22.67 3.76 -12.10
CA GLY A 231 -22.14 3.86 -10.73
C GLY A 231 -21.15 2.76 -10.32
N TYR A 232 -21.09 1.62 -11.01
CA TYR A 232 -20.17 0.53 -10.65
C TYR A 232 -18.70 0.87 -10.88
N ARG A 233 -18.38 1.70 -11.89
CA ARG A 233 -17.01 2.24 -12.06
C ARG A 233 -16.56 2.98 -10.81
N ASP A 234 -17.36 3.96 -10.38
CA ASP A 234 -17.04 4.79 -9.21
C ASP A 234 -16.93 3.90 -7.96
N LEU A 235 -17.86 2.96 -7.76
CA LEU A 235 -17.82 2.05 -6.62
C LEU A 235 -16.55 1.18 -6.59
N LEU A 236 -16.25 0.49 -7.69
CA LEU A 236 -15.12 -0.44 -7.75
C LEU A 236 -13.77 0.27 -7.62
N GLN A 237 -13.60 1.40 -8.33
CA GLN A 237 -12.38 2.20 -8.25
C GLN A 237 -12.22 2.82 -6.86
N GLY A 238 -13.30 3.30 -6.26
CA GLY A 238 -13.28 3.86 -4.91
C GLY A 238 -12.93 2.81 -3.84
N VAL A 239 -13.53 1.62 -3.90
CA VAL A 239 -13.20 0.52 -2.97
C VAL A 239 -11.74 0.08 -3.13
N ALA A 240 -11.28 -0.11 -4.37
CA ALA A 240 -9.90 -0.46 -4.63
C ALA A 240 -8.93 0.62 -4.15
N GLY A 241 -9.26 1.89 -4.34
CA GLY A 241 -8.46 3.03 -3.88
C GLY A 241 -8.33 3.05 -2.35
N MET A 242 -9.43 2.81 -1.63
CA MET A 242 -9.41 2.67 -0.17
C MET A 242 -8.62 1.44 0.30
N ALA A 243 -8.73 0.30 -0.39
CA ALA A 243 -7.98 -0.89 -0.06
C ALA A 243 -6.47 -0.68 -0.23
N LEU A 244 -6.05 -0.04 -1.33
CA LEU A 244 -4.66 0.30 -1.60
C LEU A 244 -4.11 1.28 -0.55
N LEU A 245 -4.91 2.27 -0.14
CA LEU A 245 -4.56 3.16 0.97
C LEU A 245 -4.31 2.36 2.26
N GLY A 246 -5.22 1.45 2.64
CA GLY A 246 -5.08 0.62 3.85
C GLY A 246 -3.90 -0.35 3.81
N LEU A 247 -3.52 -0.85 2.63
CA LEU A 247 -2.33 -1.68 2.44
C LEU A 247 -1.03 -0.88 2.44
N GLY A 248 -1.10 0.46 2.40
CA GLY A 248 0.03 1.36 2.30
C GLY A 248 1.18 1.06 3.28
N PRO A 249 0.90 0.99 4.60
CA PRO A 249 1.93 0.69 5.60
C PRO A 249 2.56 -0.71 5.47
N LYS A 250 1.84 -1.70 4.93
CA LYS A 250 2.39 -3.04 4.68
C LYS A 250 3.29 -3.05 3.45
N MET A 251 2.86 -2.40 2.36
CA MET A 251 3.66 -2.30 1.14
C MET A 251 4.95 -1.48 1.34
N ALA A 252 4.91 -0.46 2.21
CA ALA A 252 6.10 0.29 2.62
C ALA A 252 7.20 -0.59 3.26
N LYS A 253 6.84 -1.75 3.84
CA LYS A 253 7.79 -2.72 4.42
C LYS A 253 8.35 -3.71 3.39
N ILE A 254 7.74 -3.84 2.23
CA ILE A 254 8.20 -4.76 1.17
C ILE A 254 9.41 -4.16 0.43
N GLY A 255 9.54 -2.83 0.40
CA GLY A 255 10.68 -2.11 -0.20
C GLY A 255 11.87 -1.86 0.73
N THR A 256 11.85 -2.33 1.98
CA THR A 256 13.00 -2.18 2.88
C THR A 256 14.05 -3.22 2.57
N ALA A 257 15.16 -2.81 1.97
CA ALA A 257 16.41 -3.56 2.14
C ALA A 257 16.63 -3.74 3.65
N PRO A 258 16.88 -4.96 4.14
CA PRO A 258 17.05 -5.19 5.57
C PRO A 258 18.17 -4.28 6.09
N LYS A 259 17.89 -3.51 7.16
CA LYS A 259 18.96 -2.80 7.88
C LYS A 259 20.05 -3.82 8.22
N PRO A 260 21.35 -3.51 8.01
CA PRO A 260 22.42 -4.40 8.44
C PRO A 260 22.21 -4.73 9.92
N ARG A 261 22.10 -6.01 10.24
CA ARG A 261 22.01 -6.45 11.63
C ARG A 261 23.32 -6.07 12.33
N SER A 262 23.23 -5.34 13.44
CA SER A 262 24.40 -4.91 14.20
C SER A 262 24.61 -5.82 15.40
N VAL A 263 25.84 -6.29 15.58
CA VAL A 263 26.27 -7.06 16.76
C VAL A 263 26.51 -6.11 17.93
N SER A 264 26.03 -6.46 19.12
CA SER A 264 26.32 -5.70 20.35
C SER A 264 27.47 -6.32 21.12
N PHE A 265 28.66 -5.76 20.95
CA PHE A 265 29.85 -6.11 21.73
C PHE A 265 29.85 -5.38 23.07
N LYS A 266 30.43 -6.03 24.09
CA LYS A 266 30.76 -5.36 25.35
C LYS A 266 31.81 -4.27 25.11
N PRO A 267 31.88 -3.25 25.97
CA PRO A 267 32.89 -2.18 25.85
C PRO A 267 34.31 -2.75 25.74
N GLY A 268 35.06 -2.27 24.74
CA GLY A 268 36.47 -2.67 24.52
C GLY A 268 36.66 -3.91 23.62
N TYR A 269 35.59 -4.52 23.11
CA TYR A 269 35.68 -5.60 22.12
C TYR A 269 35.24 -5.14 20.73
N THR A 270 35.94 -5.61 19.71
CA THR A 270 35.57 -5.44 18.31
C THR A 270 35.51 -6.79 17.59
N SER A 271 34.85 -6.81 16.42
CA SER A 271 34.77 -8.01 15.60
C SER A 271 36.14 -8.45 15.10
N GLU A 272 36.95 -7.47 14.71
CA GLU A 272 38.28 -7.64 14.16
C GLU A 272 39.24 -8.24 15.19
N ASP A 273 39.20 -7.75 16.43
CA ASP A 273 40.05 -8.24 17.52
C ASP A 273 39.78 -9.71 17.81
N ILE A 274 38.51 -10.12 17.87
CA ILE A 274 38.13 -11.51 18.13
C ILE A 274 38.43 -12.40 16.92
N ALA A 275 38.18 -11.93 15.69
CA ALA A 275 38.45 -12.70 14.48
C ALA A 275 39.96 -12.96 14.28
N ALA A 276 40.82 -12.04 14.72
CA ALA A 276 42.27 -12.16 14.67
C ALA A 276 42.83 -13.22 15.64
N ILE A 277 42.08 -13.61 16.67
CA ILE A 277 42.50 -14.69 17.58
C ILE A 277 42.46 -16.03 16.82
N PRO A 278 43.53 -16.85 16.89
CA PRO A 278 43.59 -18.15 16.23
C PRO A 278 42.39 -19.04 16.58
N LYS A 279 41.89 -19.78 15.59
CA LYS A 279 40.87 -20.81 15.78
C LYS A 279 41.33 -21.80 16.85
N LEU A 280 40.38 -22.27 17.68
CA LEU A 280 40.57 -23.06 18.91
C LEU A 280 41.05 -22.27 20.13
N SER A 281 41.37 -20.99 19.98
CA SER A 281 41.76 -20.11 21.10
C SER A 281 40.83 -18.90 21.27
N ARG A 282 39.74 -18.82 20.51
CA ARG A 282 38.78 -17.72 20.60
C ARG A 282 37.98 -17.80 21.92
N PRO A 283 37.71 -16.67 22.60
CA PRO A 283 37.01 -16.63 23.88
C PRO A 283 35.54 -17.06 23.76
N ASN A 284 34.88 -17.29 24.89
CA ASN A 284 33.46 -17.61 24.89
C ASN A 284 32.65 -16.39 24.41
N PRO A 285 31.63 -16.55 23.54
CA PRO A 285 30.74 -15.45 23.14
C PRO A 285 30.19 -14.62 24.31
N ALA A 286 29.90 -15.23 25.45
CA ALA A 286 29.44 -14.53 26.65
C ALA A 286 30.49 -13.58 27.26
N ASP A 287 31.77 -13.72 26.91
CA ASP A 287 32.85 -12.86 27.42
C ASP A 287 32.85 -11.51 26.70
N TYR A 288 32.49 -11.48 25.41
CA TYR A 288 32.62 -10.29 24.54
C TYR A 288 31.30 -9.77 23.94
N LEU A 289 30.21 -10.52 24.00
CA LEU A 289 28.88 -10.07 23.57
C LEU A 289 28.00 -9.68 24.77
N GLU A 290 27.12 -8.71 24.56
CA GLU A 290 26.11 -8.33 25.55
C GLU A 290 25.10 -9.47 25.77
N ALA A 291 24.76 -9.77 27.04
CA ALA A 291 23.85 -10.87 27.37
C ALA A 291 22.46 -10.68 26.72
N SER A 292 21.95 -9.45 26.73
CA SER A 292 20.68 -9.09 26.08
C SER A 292 20.69 -9.32 24.56
N TYR A 293 21.85 -9.20 23.92
CA TYR A 293 22.02 -9.50 22.50
C TYR A 293 22.00 -11.01 22.27
N ILE A 294 22.75 -11.78 23.07
CA ILE A 294 22.77 -13.25 22.99
C ILE A 294 21.35 -13.81 23.15
N ASP A 295 20.64 -13.39 24.20
CA ASP A 295 19.29 -13.88 24.49
C ASP A 295 18.32 -13.59 23.34
N LYS A 296 18.35 -12.34 22.82
CA LYS A 296 17.51 -11.93 21.69
C LYS A 296 17.86 -12.71 20.42
N HIS A 297 19.14 -12.99 20.18
CA HIS A 297 19.60 -13.72 19.01
C HIS A 297 19.17 -15.19 19.05
N LEU A 298 19.44 -15.88 20.16
CA LEU A 298 19.09 -17.29 20.33
C LEU A 298 17.58 -17.52 20.42
N LYS A 299 16.83 -16.55 20.94
CA LYS A 299 15.36 -16.60 20.96
C LYS A 299 14.74 -16.75 19.57
N VAL A 300 15.38 -16.22 18.51
CA VAL A 300 14.92 -16.45 17.13
C VAL A 300 14.86 -17.94 16.82
N PHE A 301 15.93 -18.67 17.10
CA PHE A 301 16.01 -20.10 16.83
C PHE A 301 15.06 -20.93 17.70
N GLN A 302 14.76 -20.45 18.91
CA GLN A 302 13.74 -21.07 19.78
C GLN A 302 12.31 -20.83 19.27
N ASP A 303 12.03 -19.64 18.72
CA ASP A 303 10.69 -19.22 18.33
C ASP A 303 10.29 -19.73 16.93
N GLU A 304 11.21 -19.70 15.96
CA GLU A 304 10.93 -20.09 14.56
C GLU A 304 11.74 -21.29 14.06
N GLY A 305 12.68 -21.81 14.86
CA GLY A 305 13.57 -22.89 14.44
C GLY A 305 14.76 -22.40 13.61
N GLY A 306 15.44 -23.36 12.98
CA GLY A 306 16.58 -23.13 12.12
C GLY A 306 16.60 -24.08 10.93
N ALA A 307 17.51 -23.84 10.00
CA ALA A 307 17.71 -24.71 8.87
C ALA A 307 19.16 -24.61 8.38
N PHE A 308 19.62 -25.62 7.64
CA PHE A 308 20.93 -25.58 7.00
C PHE A 308 20.87 -26.25 5.62
N LEU A 309 21.84 -25.89 4.78
CA LEU A 309 22.05 -26.53 3.49
C LEU A 309 23.15 -27.60 3.59
N PHE A 310 23.01 -28.63 2.77
CA PHE A 310 24.03 -29.64 2.58
C PHE A 310 23.97 -30.21 1.17
N THR A 311 25.06 -30.83 0.76
CA THR A 311 25.25 -31.51 -0.52
C THR A 311 25.54 -33.00 -0.27
N PRO A 312 25.37 -33.89 -1.26
CA PRO A 312 25.78 -35.29 -1.13
C PRO A 312 27.25 -35.46 -0.71
N ASP A 313 28.13 -34.54 -1.12
CA ASP A 313 29.55 -34.57 -0.74
C ASP A 313 29.74 -34.46 0.79
N ASP A 314 28.88 -33.68 1.47
CA ASP A 314 28.96 -33.46 2.92
C ASP A 314 28.67 -34.73 3.72
N ILE A 315 27.98 -35.70 3.12
CA ILE A 315 27.60 -36.97 3.73
C ILE A 315 28.32 -38.16 3.13
N ALA A 316 29.22 -37.98 2.16
CA ALA A 316 29.84 -39.07 1.41
C ALA A 316 30.96 -39.81 2.18
N ASN A 317 31.57 -39.18 3.19
CA ASN A 317 32.72 -39.77 3.89
C ASN A 317 32.28 -40.86 4.89
N PRO A 318 32.63 -42.14 4.67
CA PRO A 318 32.14 -43.25 5.49
C PRO A 318 32.68 -43.25 6.94
N MET A 319 33.67 -42.42 7.25
CA MET A 319 34.15 -42.26 8.63
C MET A 319 33.20 -41.43 9.51
N TYR A 320 32.25 -40.72 8.92
CA TYR A 320 31.30 -39.87 9.63
C TYR A 320 29.88 -40.26 9.25
N GLY A 321 29.10 -40.76 10.21
CA GLY A 321 27.69 -41.12 10.01
C GLY A 321 26.70 -40.02 10.42
N THR A 322 27.19 -38.90 10.93
CA THR A 322 26.39 -37.78 11.44
C THR A 322 26.95 -36.44 10.96
N PHE A 323 26.07 -35.44 10.80
CA PHE A 323 26.51 -34.05 10.75
C PHE A 323 27.20 -33.70 12.08
N SER A 324 28.10 -32.72 12.03
CA SER A 324 28.83 -32.26 13.22
C SER A 324 27.86 -31.92 14.35
N ASP A 325 28.19 -32.30 15.57
CA ASP A 325 27.43 -31.97 16.78
C ASP A 325 27.38 -30.46 17.10
N THR A 326 28.18 -29.70 16.36
CA THR A 326 28.34 -28.24 16.34
C THR A 326 28.08 -27.66 14.94
N LYS A 327 27.21 -28.32 14.14
CA LYS A 327 26.83 -27.85 12.80
C LYS A 327 26.22 -26.45 12.87
N TYR A 328 26.62 -25.60 11.94
CA TYR A 328 26.04 -24.27 11.76
C TYR A 328 24.61 -24.38 11.24
N VAL A 329 23.73 -23.58 11.84
CA VAL A 329 22.30 -23.50 11.56
C VAL A 329 21.95 -22.03 11.33
N MET A 330 21.26 -21.73 10.25
CA MET A 330 20.72 -20.40 9.96
C MET A 330 19.29 -20.29 10.49
N ALA A 331 18.85 -19.10 10.89
CA ALA A 331 17.46 -18.89 11.29
C ALA A 331 16.51 -19.29 10.14
N LYS A 332 15.40 -19.96 10.47
CA LYS A 332 14.49 -20.56 9.46
C LYS A 332 13.98 -19.50 8.49
N SER A 333 13.60 -18.32 8.98
CA SER A 333 13.12 -17.21 8.14
C SER A 333 14.18 -16.69 7.18
N ASP A 334 15.45 -16.60 7.62
CA ASP A 334 16.56 -16.12 6.80
C ASP A 334 16.85 -17.10 5.66
N LEU A 335 17.01 -18.40 5.97
CA LEU A 335 17.35 -19.38 4.95
C LEU A 335 16.22 -19.59 3.94
N HIS A 336 14.96 -19.61 4.39
CA HIS A 336 13.80 -19.71 3.49
C HIS A 336 13.72 -18.51 2.54
N GLY A 337 14.00 -17.30 3.02
CA GLY A 337 14.07 -16.10 2.20
C GLY A 337 15.15 -16.21 1.12
N VAL A 338 16.35 -16.64 1.50
CA VAL A 338 17.49 -16.85 0.57
C VAL A 338 17.16 -17.91 -0.48
N VAL A 339 16.63 -19.06 -0.06
CA VAL A 339 16.26 -20.15 -0.98
C VAL A 339 15.13 -19.73 -1.92
N ALA A 340 14.16 -18.93 -1.45
CA ALA A 340 13.11 -18.40 -2.31
C ALA A 340 13.67 -17.43 -3.37
N GLU A 341 14.63 -16.58 -3.01
CA GLU A 341 15.30 -15.68 -3.95
C GLU A 341 16.12 -16.45 -5.00
N PHE A 342 16.88 -17.45 -4.55
CA PHE A 342 17.61 -18.37 -5.43
C PHE A 342 16.66 -19.09 -6.40
N LYS A 343 15.53 -19.63 -5.93
CA LYS A 343 14.55 -20.32 -6.80
C LYS A 343 13.94 -19.41 -7.87
N LYS A 344 13.86 -18.09 -7.64
CA LYS A 344 13.36 -17.12 -8.63
C LYS A 344 14.38 -16.79 -9.71
N THR A 345 15.65 -16.71 -9.34
CA THR A 345 16.73 -16.17 -10.19
C THR A 345 17.57 -17.26 -10.84
N GLY A 346 17.69 -18.42 -10.19
CA GLY A 346 18.66 -19.46 -10.52
C GLY A 346 20.10 -19.10 -10.17
N ASP A 347 20.34 -17.99 -9.47
CA ASP A 347 21.68 -17.48 -9.18
C ASP A 347 22.24 -18.07 -7.88
N LEU A 348 23.20 -18.99 -8.04
CA LEU A 348 23.89 -19.66 -6.92
C LEU A 348 24.65 -18.68 -6.01
N SER A 349 25.07 -17.52 -6.52
CA SER A 349 25.81 -16.54 -5.72
C SER A 349 25.00 -15.99 -4.56
N ILE A 350 23.66 -16.05 -4.64
CA ILE A 350 22.73 -15.67 -3.56
C ILE A 350 22.89 -16.64 -2.37
N LEU A 351 22.93 -17.95 -2.63
CA LEU A 351 23.15 -18.95 -1.58
C LEU A 351 24.56 -18.79 -1.01
N GLU A 352 25.58 -18.68 -1.87
CA GLU A 352 26.98 -18.62 -1.45
C GLU A 352 27.25 -17.39 -0.58
N THR A 353 26.78 -16.22 -1.01
CA THR A 353 26.90 -14.96 -0.26
C THR A 353 26.15 -15.02 1.07
N ALA A 354 24.91 -15.51 1.06
CA ALA A 354 24.07 -15.54 2.26
C ALA A 354 24.61 -16.50 3.33
N LEU A 355 25.14 -17.65 2.92
CA LEU A 355 25.69 -18.67 3.82
C LEU A 355 27.19 -18.46 4.15
N GLY A 356 27.88 -17.53 3.48
CA GLY A 356 29.31 -17.29 3.70
C GLY A 356 30.20 -18.38 3.11
N TYR A 357 29.83 -18.90 1.93
CA TYR A 357 30.67 -19.77 1.11
C TYR A 357 31.45 -18.96 0.07
N GLU A 358 32.57 -19.52 -0.39
CA GLU A 358 33.31 -18.95 -1.52
C GLU A 358 32.52 -19.10 -2.82
N PRO A 359 32.61 -18.13 -3.76
CA PRO A 359 31.95 -18.23 -5.05
C PRO A 359 32.28 -19.54 -5.78
N GLY A 360 31.25 -20.23 -6.26
CA GLY A 360 31.37 -21.51 -6.97
C GLY A 360 31.27 -22.76 -6.10
N SER A 361 31.19 -22.64 -4.77
CA SER A 361 31.06 -23.77 -3.83
C SER A 361 29.88 -24.70 -4.13
N PHE A 362 28.81 -24.18 -4.74
CA PHE A 362 27.60 -24.95 -5.09
C PHE A 362 27.47 -25.28 -6.58
N THR A 363 28.45 -24.92 -7.40
CA THR A 363 28.36 -25.12 -8.86
C THR A 363 28.29 -26.59 -9.22
N GLY A 364 27.25 -26.97 -9.97
CA GLY A 364 27.05 -28.34 -10.45
C GLY A 364 26.65 -29.36 -9.36
N LYS A 365 26.33 -28.89 -8.14
CA LYS A 365 25.95 -29.76 -7.02
C LYS A 365 24.44 -29.85 -6.87
N GLU A 366 23.98 -31.02 -6.41
CA GLU A 366 22.64 -31.15 -5.83
C GLU A 366 22.66 -30.54 -4.42
N ILE A 367 21.63 -29.75 -4.11
CA ILE A 367 21.56 -29.01 -2.85
C ILE A 367 20.27 -29.36 -2.14
N TYR A 368 20.41 -29.69 -0.87
CA TYR A 368 19.32 -30.06 0.02
C TYR A 368 19.26 -29.08 1.18
N MET A 369 18.04 -28.81 1.65
CA MET A 369 17.78 -28.03 2.85
C MET A 369 17.13 -28.92 3.90
N MET A 370 17.63 -28.88 5.12
CA MET A 370 17.03 -29.53 6.28
C MET A 370 16.49 -28.48 7.25
N ASN A 371 15.20 -28.55 7.56
CA ASN A 371 14.57 -27.74 8.61
C ASN A 371 14.72 -28.39 9.99
N LEU A 372 14.80 -27.55 11.01
CA LEU A 372 14.86 -27.92 12.42
C LEU A 372 13.89 -27.02 13.17
N ASP A 373 12.79 -27.56 13.71
CA ASP A 373 11.74 -26.72 14.31
C ASP A 373 12.09 -26.16 15.69
N ASN A 374 12.85 -26.90 16.51
CA ASN A 374 13.29 -26.45 17.83
C ASN A 374 14.72 -26.93 18.12
N PRO A 375 15.72 -26.44 17.36
CA PRO A 375 17.09 -26.89 17.51
C PRO A 375 17.69 -26.35 18.81
N LYS A 376 18.37 -27.22 19.56
CA LYS A 376 19.18 -26.79 20.69
C LYS A 376 20.46 -26.13 20.16
N VAL A 377 20.56 -24.82 20.28
CA VAL A 377 21.66 -24.03 19.70
C VAL A 377 22.31 -23.07 20.71
N VAL A 378 23.57 -22.74 20.44
CA VAL A 378 24.36 -21.72 21.15
C VAL A 378 25.01 -20.76 20.15
N MET A 379 25.49 -19.62 20.65
CA MET A 379 26.24 -18.66 19.83
C MET A 379 27.51 -19.32 19.29
N PRO A 380 27.85 -19.09 18.01
CA PRO A 380 29.10 -19.59 17.44
C PRO A 380 30.28 -18.85 18.09
N SER A 381 31.27 -19.62 18.52
CA SER A 381 32.54 -19.11 19.07
C SER A 381 33.62 -18.94 18.01
N GLY A 382 33.42 -19.53 16.83
CA GLY A 382 34.42 -19.59 15.77
C GLY A 382 35.49 -20.65 16.02
N ASN A 383 35.35 -21.46 17.07
CA ASN A 383 36.21 -22.62 17.34
C ASN A 383 35.63 -23.92 16.75
N GLU A 384 34.41 -23.89 16.21
CA GLU A 384 33.73 -25.06 15.68
C GLU A 384 34.43 -25.58 14.41
N ARG A 385 34.28 -26.88 14.12
CA ARG A 385 34.92 -27.53 12.97
C ARG A 385 34.63 -26.79 11.67
N GLY A 386 33.38 -26.34 11.48
CA GLY A 386 32.92 -25.62 10.28
C GLY A 386 33.34 -24.15 10.16
N ALA A 387 33.95 -23.55 11.19
CA ALA A 387 34.37 -22.14 11.11
C ALA A 387 35.48 -21.96 10.05
N ASN A 388 35.28 -21.03 9.12
CA ASN A 388 36.16 -20.74 7.98
C ASN A 388 36.74 -19.28 8.09
N PRO A 389 37.58 -18.82 7.15
CA PRO A 389 38.13 -17.46 7.18
C PRO A 389 37.09 -16.32 7.05
N LEU A 390 35.89 -16.63 6.53
CA LEU A 390 34.78 -15.68 6.43
C LEU A 390 34.00 -15.55 7.73
N TRP A 391 34.18 -16.47 8.70
CA TRP A 391 33.51 -16.39 9.99
C TRP A 391 33.75 -15.05 10.68
N ARG A 392 32.71 -14.51 11.33
CA ARG A 392 32.77 -13.30 12.14
C ARG A 392 32.10 -13.56 13.50
N PRO A 393 32.60 -12.97 14.59
CA PRO A 393 31.96 -13.04 15.90
C PRO A 393 30.57 -12.36 15.88
N GLY A 394 29.65 -12.86 16.69
CA GLY A 394 28.32 -12.27 16.85
C GLY A 394 27.16 -13.01 16.19
N GLY A 395 27.42 -14.15 15.54
CA GLY A 395 26.36 -15.01 15.01
C GLY A 395 25.69 -14.46 13.75
N LEU A 396 26.45 -13.75 12.91
CA LEU A 396 25.99 -13.30 11.61
C LEU A 396 26.93 -13.81 10.52
N THR A 397 26.38 -14.37 9.44
CA THR A 397 27.18 -14.78 8.29
C THR A 397 27.85 -13.57 7.63
N HIS A 398 28.97 -13.80 6.94
CA HIS A 398 29.65 -12.76 6.18
C HIS A 398 29.98 -13.27 4.77
N PRO A 399 29.68 -12.51 3.70
CA PRO A 399 29.10 -11.16 3.72
C PRO A 399 27.56 -11.10 3.91
N GLY A 400 26.88 -12.25 3.99
CA GLY A 400 25.42 -12.34 3.95
C GLY A 400 24.62 -11.65 5.07
N GLY A 401 25.19 -11.46 6.26
CA GLY A 401 24.51 -10.82 7.40
C GLY A 401 23.31 -11.62 7.95
N MET A 402 23.24 -12.93 7.69
CA MET A 402 22.16 -13.81 8.12
C MET A 402 22.40 -14.33 9.53
N ARG A 403 21.35 -14.51 10.33
CA ARG A 403 21.49 -15.02 11.70
C ARG A 403 21.92 -16.47 11.66
N GLU A 404 23.05 -16.76 12.30
CA GLU A 404 23.60 -18.10 12.47
C GLU A 404 23.77 -18.45 13.95
N ALA A 405 23.62 -19.73 14.23
CA ALA A 405 23.92 -20.36 15.51
C ALA A 405 24.57 -21.72 15.23
N VAL A 406 25.06 -22.41 16.27
CA VAL A 406 25.60 -23.77 16.15
C VAL A 406 24.84 -24.71 17.06
N LEU A 407 24.67 -25.96 16.63
CA LEU A 407 24.08 -27.00 17.47
C LEU A 407 24.88 -27.16 18.78
N ASP A 408 24.16 -27.30 19.89
CA ASP A 408 24.78 -27.52 21.21
C ASP A 408 24.95 -29.02 21.48
N LYS A 409 26.01 -29.59 20.89
CA LYS A 409 26.41 -31.00 21.04
C LYS A 409 25.30 -31.96 20.60
N VAL A 410 24.61 -31.62 19.51
CA VAL A 410 23.53 -32.43 18.93
C VAL A 410 23.98 -32.94 17.57
N ALA A 411 24.30 -34.23 17.47
CA ALA A 411 24.62 -34.88 16.20
C ALA A 411 23.34 -35.28 15.47
N ILE A 412 23.27 -35.00 14.16
CA ILE A 412 22.14 -35.38 13.31
C ILE A 412 22.60 -36.53 12.40
N PRO A 413 22.01 -37.74 12.49
CA PRO A 413 22.42 -38.87 11.68
C PRO A 413 22.08 -38.66 10.20
N HIS A 414 22.99 -39.08 9.33
CA HIS A 414 22.76 -39.19 7.89
C HIS A 414 23.13 -40.57 7.32
N ASN A 415 23.89 -41.40 8.07
CA ASN A 415 24.26 -42.77 7.70
C ASN A 415 24.87 -42.90 6.29
N ASN A 416 25.50 -41.82 5.81
CA ASN A 416 26.04 -41.70 4.46
C ASN A 416 25.03 -42.00 3.33
N ASP A 417 23.72 -41.83 3.59
CA ASP A 417 22.65 -42.13 2.64
C ASP A 417 21.70 -40.93 2.52
N ILE A 418 21.60 -40.40 1.30
CA ILE A 418 20.67 -39.30 1.01
C ILE A 418 19.21 -39.73 1.15
N ASN A 419 18.88 -41.00 0.86
CA ASN A 419 17.52 -41.50 0.96
C ASN A 419 17.08 -41.62 2.42
N PHE A 420 18.01 -41.96 3.32
CA PHE A 420 17.78 -41.92 4.76
C PHE A 420 17.37 -40.52 5.21
N LEU A 421 18.05 -39.47 4.72
CA LEU A 421 17.68 -38.09 5.02
C LEU A 421 16.37 -37.67 4.35
N LEU A 422 16.11 -38.06 3.10
CA LEU A 422 14.88 -37.74 2.37
C LEU A 422 13.63 -38.44 2.92
N ALA A 423 13.78 -39.49 3.73
CA ALA A 423 12.67 -40.06 4.49
C ALA A 423 12.14 -39.11 5.58
N ASN A 424 12.93 -38.10 5.97
CA ASN A 424 12.50 -37.04 6.87
C ASN A 424 11.74 -35.94 6.06
N PRO A 425 10.47 -35.63 6.38
CA PRO A 425 9.71 -34.59 5.68
C PRO A 425 10.31 -33.19 5.79
N ASP A 426 11.21 -32.96 6.75
CA ASP A 426 11.90 -31.68 6.93
C ASP A 426 13.08 -31.48 5.97
N VAL A 427 13.42 -32.51 5.17
CA VAL A 427 14.49 -32.45 4.16
C VAL A 427 13.89 -32.29 2.78
N VAL A 428 14.31 -31.25 2.07
CA VAL A 428 13.85 -30.95 0.71
C VAL A 428 15.01 -30.70 -0.24
N ARG A 429 14.88 -31.19 -1.48
CA ARG A 429 15.79 -30.82 -2.57
C ARG A 429 15.47 -29.41 -3.05
N ILE A 430 16.49 -28.58 -3.23
CA ILE A 430 16.36 -27.20 -3.71
C ILE A 430 17.08 -26.94 -5.04
N GLN A 431 18.06 -27.78 -5.40
CA GLN A 431 18.69 -27.84 -6.72
C GLN A 431 19.03 -29.30 -7.06
#